data_AF-A0A7Y4T6J5-F1
#
_entry.id   AF-A0A7Y4T6J5-F1
#
_cell.length_a   1.000
_cell.length_b   1.000
_cell.length_c   1.000
_cell.angle_alpha   90.00
_cell.angle_beta   90.00
_cell.angle_gamma   90.00
#
_symmetry.space_group_name_H-M   'P 1'
#
loop_
_entity.id
_entity.type
_entity.pdbx_description
1 polymer ?
#
loop_
_entity_poly.entity_id
_entity_poly.type
_entity_poly.pdbx_seq_one_letter_code
_entity_poly.pdbx_strand_id
1 'polypeptide(L)'
;MLATATRTTEGVAGEPAGTLSAPLTLPCGAVLPNRLVKAAMTELLADTRNRATPAHVALYSAWAKDGPGMMLTGNVQVDTRNLEHPGNVAIQGKQSAEQVTALRNWSAAAKAHGNRVWMQLAHAGRQTHRLV
;
A
#
# COMPACT_ATOMS: atom_id res chain seq x y z
N MET A 1 -2.34 -50.39 -10.09
CA MET A 1 -3.42 -49.76 -9.31
C MET A 1 -2.77 -49.10 -8.09
N LEU A 2 -2.16 -47.92 -8.26
CA LEU A 2 -1.57 -47.16 -7.15
C LEU A 2 -2.64 -46.24 -6.58
N ALA A 3 -2.96 -46.40 -5.30
CA ALA A 3 -3.82 -45.49 -4.56
C ALA A 3 -3.03 -44.22 -4.23
N THR A 4 -3.38 -43.11 -4.86
CA THR A 4 -2.89 -41.78 -4.52
C THR A 4 -3.58 -41.34 -3.24
N ALA A 5 -2.85 -41.30 -2.12
CA ALA A 5 -3.38 -40.86 -0.84
C ALA A 5 -3.77 -39.36 -0.90
N THR A 6 -5.07 -39.09 -0.83
CA THR A 6 -5.64 -37.78 -0.54
C THR A 6 -5.20 -37.37 0.86
N ARG A 7 -4.33 -36.35 0.94
CA ARG A 7 -3.91 -35.77 2.21
C ARG A 7 -5.07 -34.90 2.74
N THR A 8 -5.86 -35.44 3.67
CA THR A 8 -6.82 -34.66 4.45
C THR A 8 -6.04 -33.74 5.38
N THR A 9 -6.09 -32.43 5.13
CA THR A 9 -5.64 -31.44 6.11
C THR A 9 -6.73 -31.29 7.17
N GLU A 10 -6.72 -32.16 8.17
CA GLU A 10 -7.38 -31.87 9.44
C GLU A 10 -6.59 -30.74 10.11
N GLY A 11 -7.18 -29.54 10.12
CA GLY A 11 -6.59 -28.37 10.75
C GLY A 11 -6.58 -28.55 12.26
N VAL A 12 -5.38 -28.71 12.83
CA VAL A 12 -5.15 -28.58 14.27
C VAL A 12 -5.51 -27.15 14.68
N ALA A 13 -6.45 -27.01 15.62
CA ALA A 13 -6.74 -25.74 16.26
C ALA A 13 -5.45 -25.20 16.92
N GLY A 14 -4.80 -24.22 16.29
CA GLY A 14 -3.56 -23.62 16.79
C GLY A 14 -2.45 -23.40 15.76
N GLU A 15 -2.62 -23.77 14.49
CA GLU A 15 -1.64 -23.46 13.43
C GLU A 15 -1.69 -21.96 13.02
N PRO A 16 -0.57 -21.20 13.10
CA PRO A 16 -0.56 -19.75 12.84
C PRO A 16 -0.93 -19.39 11.39
N ALA A 17 -0.75 -20.31 10.44
CA ALA A 17 -1.08 -20.11 9.04
C ALA A 17 -2.59 -19.89 8.79
N GLY A 18 -3.46 -20.53 9.58
CA GLY A 18 -4.92 -20.34 9.48
C GLY A 18 -5.40 -18.98 9.98
N THR A 19 -4.63 -18.34 10.85
CA THR A 19 -4.97 -17.02 11.40
C THR A 19 -4.61 -15.89 10.44
N LEU A 20 -3.48 -16.00 9.72
CA LEU A 20 -3.01 -14.96 8.81
C LEU A 20 -3.85 -14.86 7.54
N SER A 21 -4.32 -15.98 7.00
CA SER A 21 -5.16 -16.00 5.80
C SER A 21 -6.64 -15.69 6.10
N ALA A 22 -7.05 -15.72 7.36
CA ALA A 22 -8.43 -15.43 7.74
C ALA A 22 -8.80 -13.95 7.51
N PRO A 23 -10.02 -13.67 7.01
CA PRO A 23 -10.52 -12.32 6.92
C PRO A 23 -10.54 -11.60 8.28
N LEU A 24 -10.43 -10.28 8.26
CA LEU A 24 -10.50 -9.43 9.44
C LEU A 24 -11.37 -8.21 9.16
N THR A 25 -12.43 -8.04 9.95
CA THR A 25 -13.25 -6.82 9.93
C THR A 25 -12.67 -5.83 10.93
N LEU A 26 -12.31 -4.64 10.46
CA LEU A 26 -11.79 -3.55 11.29
C LEU A 26 -12.95 -2.76 11.94
N PRO A 27 -12.71 -2.04 13.05
CA PRO A 27 -13.73 -1.22 13.71
C PRO A 27 -14.40 -0.18 12.82
N CYS A 28 -13.72 0.29 11.77
CA CYS A 28 -14.27 1.23 10.78
C CYS A 28 -15.16 0.57 9.71
N GLY A 29 -15.44 -0.73 9.82
CA GLY A 29 -16.25 -1.50 8.87
C GLY A 29 -15.49 -1.97 7.62
N ALA A 30 -14.20 -1.65 7.49
CA ALA A 30 -13.39 -2.20 6.42
C ALA A 30 -13.10 -3.69 6.64
N VAL A 31 -13.26 -4.51 5.61
CA VAL A 31 -12.95 -5.94 5.64
C VAL A 31 -11.65 -6.17 4.88
N LEU A 32 -10.68 -6.79 5.55
CA LEU A 32 -9.43 -7.26 4.95
C LEU A 32 -9.60 -8.74 4.58
N PRO A 33 -9.26 -9.16 3.35
CA PRO A 33 -9.39 -10.55 2.93
C PRO A 33 -8.40 -11.49 3.62
N ASN A 34 -7.30 -10.95 4.17
CA ASN A 34 -6.33 -11.63 5.01
C ASN A 34 -5.67 -10.62 5.97
N ARG A 35 -4.87 -11.09 6.93
CA ARG A 35 -4.22 -10.26 7.97
C ARG A 35 -2.80 -9.84 7.60
N LEU A 36 -2.42 -9.95 6.33
CA LEU A 36 -1.14 -9.44 5.84
C LEU A 36 -1.30 -7.98 5.42
N VAL A 37 -0.30 -7.19 5.78
CA VAL A 37 -0.26 -5.75 5.49
C VAL A 37 1.08 -5.43 4.86
N LYS A 38 1.08 -4.79 3.68
CA LYS A 38 2.29 -4.09 3.21
C LYS A 38 2.42 -2.80 4.03
N ALA A 39 3.45 -2.75 4.86
CA ALA A 39 3.76 -1.59 5.69
C ALA A 39 4.15 -0.38 4.82
N ALA A 40 4.12 0.81 5.42
CA ALA A 40 4.56 2.02 4.74
C ALA A 40 6.06 1.98 4.49
N MET A 41 6.45 2.21 3.24
CA MET A 41 7.84 2.17 2.77
C MET A 41 8.01 3.25 1.72
N THR A 42 9.03 4.09 1.86
CA THR A 42 9.35 5.14 0.88
C THR A 42 9.74 4.52 -0.46
N GLU A 43 9.00 4.84 -1.52
CA GLU A 43 9.15 4.20 -2.83
C GLU A 43 10.23 4.85 -3.71
N LEU A 44 10.50 6.15 -3.52
CA LEU A 44 11.42 6.94 -4.35
C LEU A 44 11.00 7.04 -5.84
N LEU A 45 9.70 7.02 -6.11
CA LEU A 45 9.14 6.98 -7.47
C LEU A 45 8.43 8.26 -7.92
N ALA A 46 8.37 9.28 -7.06
CA ALA A 46 7.77 10.56 -7.44
C ALA A 46 8.63 11.28 -8.48
N ASP A 47 7.97 12.08 -9.32
CA ASP A 47 8.69 12.93 -10.27
C ASP A 47 9.39 14.11 -9.56
N THR A 48 10.14 14.92 -10.33
CA THR A 48 10.85 16.10 -9.81
C THR A 48 9.93 17.19 -9.25
N ARG A 49 8.61 17.02 -9.35
CA ARG A 49 7.59 17.89 -8.78
C ARG A 49 6.80 17.19 -7.67
N ASN A 50 7.32 16.08 -7.14
CA ASN A 50 6.73 15.27 -6.09
C ASN A 50 5.32 14.73 -6.44
N ARG A 51 5.06 14.43 -7.70
CA ARG A 51 3.75 13.90 -8.14
C ARG A 51 3.79 12.38 -8.22
N ALA A 52 2.63 11.76 -8.04
CA ALA A 52 2.45 10.34 -8.32
C ALA A 52 2.69 10.07 -9.82
N THR A 53 3.26 8.91 -10.11
CA THR A 53 3.74 8.54 -11.46
C THR A 53 3.21 7.17 -11.87
N PRO A 54 3.27 6.79 -13.16
CA PRO A 54 2.96 5.43 -13.61
C PRO A 54 3.79 4.34 -12.91
N ALA A 55 4.99 4.66 -12.43
CA ALA A 55 5.81 3.71 -11.67
C ALA A 55 5.14 3.29 -10.34
N HIS A 56 4.41 4.21 -9.67
CA HIS A 56 3.59 3.86 -8.51
C HIS A 56 2.46 2.90 -8.89
N VAL A 57 1.81 3.14 -10.03
CA VAL A 57 0.75 2.25 -10.53
C VAL A 57 1.29 0.84 -10.75
N ALA A 58 2.44 0.72 -11.43
CA ALA A 58 3.07 -0.57 -11.68
C ALA A 58 3.46 -1.30 -10.37
N LEU A 59 4.10 -0.60 -9.44
CA LEU A 59 4.53 -1.16 -8.16
C LEU A 59 3.35 -1.64 -7.32
N TYR A 60 2.31 -0.81 -7.18
CA TYR A 60 1.14 -1.18 -6.37
C TYR A 60 0.27 -2.22 -7.04
N SER A 61 0.26 -2.30 -8.37
CA SER A 61 -0.39 -3.41 -9.08
C SER A 61 0.34 -4.73 -8.81
N ALA A 62 1.68 -4.71 -8.79
CA ALA A 62 2.48 -5.89 -8.49
C ALA A 62 2.27 -6.37 -7.05
N TRP A 63 2.21 -5.46 -6.07
CA TRP A 63 1.88 -5.81 -4.69
C TRP A 63 0.44 -6.23 -4.48
N ALA A 64 -0.52 -5.65 -5.22
CA ALA A 64 -1.92 -6.02 -5.10
C ALA A 64 -2.22 -7.45 -5.58
N LYS A 65 -1.45 -7.94 -6.55
CA LYS A 65 -1.62 -9.29 -7.09
C LYS A 65 -1.19 -10.35 -6.08
N ASP A 66 -2.14 -11.21 -5.68
CA ASP A 66 -1.93 -12.34 -4.75
C ASP A 66 -1.26 -11.93 -3.42
N GLY A 67 -1.44 -10.67 -3.02
CA GLY A 67 -0.65 -10.04 -1.97
C GLY A 67 -1.42 -9.79 -0.66
N PRO A 68 -1.15 -8.67 0.02
CA PRO A 68 -1.67 -8.38 1.35
C PRO A 68 -3.11 -7.88 1.28
N GLY A 69 -3.94 -8.22 2.26
CA GLY A 69 -5.30 -7.69 2.35
C GLY A 69 -5.37 -6.18 2.56
N MET A 70 -4.25 -5.56 2.96
CA MET A 70 -4.11 -4.13 3.15
C MET A 70 -2.73 -3.62 2.72
N MET A 71 -2.69 -2.40 2.19
CA MET A 71 -1.44 -1.69 1.91
C MET A 71 -1.45 -0.29 2.50
N LEU A 72 -0.30 0.13 3.02
CA LEU A 72 -0.01 1.52 3.34
C LEU A 72 0.87 2.12 2.25
N THR A 73 0.56 3.33 1.81
CA THR A 73 1.47 4.06 0.92
C THR A 73 2.82 4.33 1.60
N GLY A 74 3.85 4.67 0.85
CA GLY A 74 4.98 5.39 1.44
C GLY A 74 4.57 6.78 1.93
N ASN A 75 5.55 7.53 2.41
CA ASN A 75 5.33 8.88 2.94
C ASN A 75 4.77 9.80 1.84
N VAL A 76 3.52 10.26 2.04
CA VAL A 76 2.92 11.31 1.23
C VAL A 76 2.96 12.61 2.00
N GLN A 77 3.81 13.53 1.55
CA GLN A 77 4.12 14.75 2.28
C GLN A 77 3.02 15.80 2.11
N VAL A 78 2.63 16.46 3.19
CA VAL A 78 1.63 17.54 3.15
C VAL A 78 2.24 18.93 2.87
N ASP A 79 3.57 19.04 2.95
CA ASP A 79 4.34 20.25 2.69
C ASP A 79 5.60 19.90 1.89
N THR A 80 5.76 20.51 0.72
CA THR A 80 6.92 20.27 -0.16
C THR A 80 8.24 20.80 0.42
N ARG A 81 8.19 21.65 1.45
CA ARG A 81 9.38 22.15 2.16
C ARG A 81 9.90 21.20 3.23
N ASN A 82 9.12 20.17 3.58
CA ASN A 82 9.39 19.28 4.71
C ASN A 82 9.32 17.82 4.28
N LEU A 83 10.05 17.48 3.22
CA LEU A 83 10.12 16.12 2.67
C LEU A 83 10.98 15.20 3.57
N GLU A 84 10.67 13.91 3.57
CA GLU A 84 11.54 12.86 4.11
C GLU A 84 12.63 12.49 3.08
N HIS A 85 12.25 12.40 1.79
CA HIS A 85 13.16 12.17 0.68
C HIS A 85 12.66 12.90 -0.59
N PRO A 86 13.56 13.36 -1.50
CA PRO A 86 13.18 14.02 -2.76
C PRO A 86 12.20 13.24 -3.64
N GLY A 87 12.17 11.91 -3.49
CA GLY A 87 11.33 11.00 -4.28
C GLY A 87 9.99 10.68 -3.63
N ASN A 88 9.61 11.36 -2.55
CA ASN A 88 8.28 11.25 -1.96
C ASN A 88 7.23 11.95 -2.84
N VAL A 89 6.01 11.43 -2.83
CA VAL A 89 4.86 12.17 -3.33
C VAL A 89 4.50 13.27 -2.32
N ALA A 90 4.09 14.43 -2.79
CA ALA A 90 3.60 15.53 -1.97
C ALA A 90 2.24 16.02 -2.49
N ILE A 91 1.28 16.22 -1.58
CA ILE A 91 -0.04 16.78 -1.86
C ILE A 91 -0.19 18.05 -1.05
N GLN A 92 0.07 19.18 -1.70
CA GLN A 92 -0.02 20.51 -1.09
C GLN A 92 -0.96 21.40 -1.89
N GLY A 93 -1.95 21.97 -1.21
CA GLY A 93 -2.94 22.87 -1.84
C GLY A 93 -3.81 22.19 -2.90
N LYS A 94 -4.43 23.02 -3.75
CA LYS A 94 -5.33 22.55 -4.81
C LYS A 94 -4.55 21.79 -5.89
N GLN A 95 -4.96 20.57 -6.17
CA GLN A 95 -4.38 19.73 -7.21
C GLN A 95 -4.99 20.02 -8.58
N SER A 96 -4.19 19.95 -9.63
CA SER A 96 -4.67 19.95 -11.02
C SER A 96 -5.44 18.67 -11.32
N ALA A 97 -6.25 18.68 -12.40
CA ALA A 97 -6.96 17.49 -12.85
C ALA A 97 -6.02 16.32 -13.16
N GLU A 98 -4.84 16.59 -13.72
CA GLU A 98 -3.81 15.60 -14.00
C GLU A 98 -3.24 14.98 -12.71
N GLN A 99 -2.94 15.81 -11.71
CA GLN A 99 -2.44 15.34 -10.41
C GLN A 99 -3.48 14.46 -9.70
N VAL A 100 -4.75 14.89 -9.70
CA VAL A 100 -5.85 14.08 -9.15
C VAL A 100 -5.99 12.77 -9.92
N THR A 101 -5.85 12.79 -11.24
CA THR A 101 -5.92 11.59 -12.08
C THR A 101 -4.79 10.62 -11.75
N ALA A 102 -3.56 11.10 -11.59
CA ALA A 102 -2.42 10.27 -11.19
C ALA A 102 -2.64 9.60 -9.83
N LEU A 103 -3.14 10.36 -8.83
CA LEU A 103 -3.49 9.81 -7.50
C LEU A 103 -4.62 8.78 -7.59
N ARG A 104 -5.63 9.01 -8.41
CA ARG A 104 -6.73 8.05 -8.64
C ARG A 104 -6.19 6.76 -9.25
N ASN A 105 -5.37 6.84 -10.28
CA ASN A 105 -4.77 5.67 -10.94
C ASN A 105 -3.94 4.85 -9.96
N TRP A 106 -3.11 5.52 -9.14
CA TRP A 106 -2.33 4.86 -8.09
C TRP A 106 -3.23 4.15 -7.08
N SER A 107 -4.26 4.84 -6.57
CA SER A 107 -5.20 4.26 -5.61
C SER A 107 -6.01 3.09 -6.20
N ALA A 108 -6.35 3.14 -7.49
CA ALA A 108 -7.10 2.10 -8.18
C ALA A 108 -6.26 0.81 -8.32
N ALA A 109 -5.00 0.94 -8.74
CA ALA A 109 -4.06 -0.17 -8.79
C ALA A 109 -3.88 -0.83 -7.41
N ALA A 110 -3.73 -0.03 -6.37
CA ALA A 110 -3.59 -0.54 -5.00
C ALA A 110 -4.86 -1.25 -4.49
N LYS A 111 -6.06 -0.84 -4.93
CA LYS A 111 -7.34 -1.46 -4.54
C LYS A 111 -7.73 -2.66 -5.39
N ALA A 112 -6.96 -2.97 -6.44
CA ALA A 112 -7.22 -4.15 -7.26
C ALA A 112 -7.25 -5.41 -6.39
N HIS A 113 -7.93 -6.45 -6.86
CA HIS A 113 -8.04 -7.75 -6.17
C HIS A 113 -8.67 -7.69 -4.76
N GLY A 114 -9.46 -6.64 -4.46
CA GLY A 114 -10.19 -6.52 -3.19
C GLY A 114 -9.36 -5.97 -2.03
N ASN A 115 -8.14 -5.49 -2.31
CA ASN A 115 -7.25 -4.94 -1.30
C ASN A 115 -7.76 -3.62 -0.74
N ARG A 116 -7.49 -3.39 0.56
CA ARG A 116 -7.64 -2.06 1.16
C ARG A 116 -6.34 -1.29 1.04
N VAL A 117 -6.45 0.03 0.84
CA VAL A 117 -5.29 0.93 0.83
C VAL A 117 -5.56 2.14 1.69
N TRP A 118 -4.57 2.50 2.51
CA TRP A 118 -4.55 3.75 3.24
C TRP A 118 -3.31 4.55 2.87
N MET A 119 -3.49 5.86 2.78
CA MET A 119 -2.40 6.78 2.52
C MET A 119 -1.75 7.21 3.84
N GLN A 120 -0.42 7.08 3.92
CA GLN A 120 0.37 7.61 5.02
C GLN A 120 0.68 9.09 4.74
N LEU A 121 -0.09 9.98 5.35
CA LEU A 121 0.21 11.41 5.35
C LEU A 121 1.36 11.69 6.31
N ALA A 122 2.34 12.46 5.85
CA ALA A 122 3.59 12.70 6.57
C ALA A 122 4.04 14.16 6.49
N HIS A 123 4.94 14.51 7.41
CA HIS A 123 5.69 15.76 7.43
C HIS A 123 7.00 15.51 8.22
N ALA A 124 8.16 15.58 7.57
CA ALA A 124 9.42 15.21 8.21
C ALA A 124 9.93 16.26 9.22
N GLY A 125 9.50 17.51 9.09
CA GLY A 125 9.84 18.59 10.03
C GLY A 125 11.35 18.72 10.23
N ARG A 126 11.83 18.63 11.47
CA ARG A 126 13.27 18.72 11.76
C ARG A 126 14.11 17.60 11.12
N GLN A 127 13.48 16.50 10.71
CA GLN A 127 14.17 15.38 10.04
C GLN A 127 14.30 15.59 8.52
N THR A 128 13.74 16.68 7.97
CA THR A 128 13.97 17.02 6.55
C THR A 128 15.45 17.23 6.30
N HIS A 129 15.98 16.45 5.36
CA HIS A 129 17.40 16.50 5.04
C HIS A 129 17.72 17.83 4.34
N ARG A 130 18.82 18.48 4.71
CA ARG A 130 19.17 19.84 4.21
C ARG A 130 19.37 19.95 2.69
N LEU A 131 19.54 18.81 2.02
CA LEU A 131 19.77 18.72 0.57
C LEU A 131 18.49 18.50 -0.23
N VAL A 132 17.33 18.57 0.44
CA VAL A 132 16.02 18.26 -0.11
C VAL A 132 15.19 19.53 -0.12
#